data_AF-A0A497RZR2-F1
#
_entry.id   AF-A0A497RZR2-F1
#
_cell.length_a   1.000
_cell.length_b   1.000
_cell.length_c   1.000
_cell.angle_alpha   90.00
_cell.angle_beta   90.00
_cell.angle_gamma   90.00
#
_symmetry.space_group_name_H-M   'P 1'
#
loop_
_entity.id
_entity.type
_entity.pdbx_description
1 polymer ?
#
loop_
_entity_poly.entity_id
_entity_poly.type
_entity_poly.pdbx_seq_one_letter_code
_entity_poly.pdbx_strand_id
1 'polypeptide(L)'
;MKGITHFATGVAAATFFGEAVRMATEQQSFILLLGGVFGILPDTLDFKFGRYFDKPDYEIDPDPDDPDPKMIAKKLAEAANEAYQTGKPVEVQLHTIKLSAYTWRRYAVMFDTNTNNVVVEIGPIVSTSQVPYPGTEPQDEKKRRAKAKIKAKLSQELQKPSIIDIMSGPSFKFERKGDVLEVKFLPWHRQWSHSFTVGALLALLVGIIFGKLAGVISFVAFALHIIEDLFGFMGGNLIYPITRDRTRGAKLIKASSPLGNFLVVYASIVIIIFNLNRFSANPVITIPWYLYFFIMFVIPAGILYLISGFFRIKDITGREEMTARMMEEMDEINEEYM
;
A
#
# COMPACT_ATOMS: atom_id res chain seq x y z
N MET A 1 -2.86 -2.40 3.66
CA MET A 1 -4.26 -2.04 3.32
C MET A 1 -4.41 -0.52 3.47
N LYS A 2 -5.61 0.08 3.56
CA LYS A 2 -5.72 1.49 3.99
C LYS A 2 -5.56 1.57 5.51
N GLY A 3 -5.08 2.72 6.01
CA GLY A 3 -4.83 2.91 7.44
C GLY A 3 -6.04 2.68 8.36
N ILE A 4 -7.27 3.00 7.90
CA ILE A 4 -8.49 2.72 8.67
C ILE A 4 -8.71 1.22 8.92
N THR A 5 -8.29 0.39 7.98
CA THR A 5 -8.40 -1.07 8.11
C THR A 5 -7.51 -1.57 9.24
N HIS A 6 -6.24 -1.16 9.24
CA HIS A 6 -5.29 -1.52 10.28
C HIS A 6 -5.70 -1.01 11.67
N PHE A 7 -6.22 0.22 11.73
CA PHE A 7 -6.79 0.78 12.97
C PHE A 7 -7.96 -0.07 13.47
N ALA A 8 -8.94 -0.38 12.61
CA ALA A 8 -10.12 -1.16 12.99
C ALA A 8 -9.74 -2.57 13.46
N THR A 9 -8.82 -3.24 12.75
CA THR A 9 -8.29 -4.54 13.15
C THR A 9 -7.58 -4.48 14.50
N GLY A 10 -6.78 -3.44 14.76
CA GLY A 10 -6.13 -3.23 16.06
C GLY A 10 -7.13 -3.09 17.21
N VAL A 11 -8.21 -2.32 17.01
CA VAL A 11 -9.30 -2.21 18.01
C VAL A 11 -9.98 -3.57 18.20
N ALA A 12 -10.32 -4.26 17.11
CA ALA A 12 -10.95 -5.58 17.17
C ALA A 12 -10.08 -6.60 17.92
N ALA A 13 -8.77 -6.61 17.69
CA ALA A 13 -7.81 -7.44 18.40
C ALA A 13 -7.82 -7.17 19.91
N ALA A 14 -7.86 -5.90 20.32
CA ALA A 14 -7.94 -5.52 21.73
C ALA A 14 -9.21 -6.06 22.42
N THR A 15 -10.32 -6.20 21.69
CA THR A 15 -11.58 -6.72 22.27
C THR A 15 -11.53 -8.21 22.62
N PHE A 16 -10.55 -8.98 22.15
CA PHE A 16 -10.38 -10.38 22.58
C PHE A 16 -9.90 -10.50 24.04
N PHE A 17 -9.41 -9.41 24.62
CA PHE A 17 -9.01 -9.36 26.02
C PHE A 17 -10.20 -8.88 26.86
N GLY A 18 -10.90 -9.81 27.51
CA GLY A 18 -12.10 -9.49 28.30
C GLY A 18 -11.85 -8.46 29.42
N GLU A 19 -10.65 -8.46 30.00
CA GLU A 19 -10.23 -7.42 30.95
C GLU A 19 -10.17 -6.03 30.30
N ALA A 20 -9.68 -5.93 29.06
CA ALA A 20 -9.64 -4.66 28.33
C ALA A 20 -11.06 -4.14 28.01
N VAL A 21 -11.99 -5.04 27.66
CA VAL A 21 -13.40 -4.68 27.45
C VAL A 21 -14.04 -4.17 28.75
N ARG A 22 -13.76 -4.83 29.88
CA ARG A 22 -14.23 -4.37 31.19
C ARG A 22 -13.62 -3.04 31.59
N MET A 23 -12.32 -2.83 31.43
CA MET A 23 -11.66 -1.55 31.68
C MET A 23 -12.26 -0.42 30.83
N ALA A 24 -12.58 -0.70 29.56
CA ALA A 24 -13.22 0.29 28.69
C ALA A 24 -14.65 0.64 29.16
N THR A 25 -15.41 -0.35 29.62
CA THR A 25 -16.82 -0.18 30.01
C THR A 25 -16.98 0.37 31.44
N GLU A 26 -16.23 -0.16 32.39
CA GLU A 26 -16.35 0.11 33.84
C GLU A 26 -15.48 1.29 34.28
N GLN A 27 -14.32 1.51 33.63
CA GLN A 27 -13.31 2.49 34.05
C GLN A 27 -13.10 3.60 33.02
N GLN A 28 -13.91 3.63 31.96
CA GLN A 28 -13.77 4.58 30.84
C GLN A 28 -12.35 4.61 30.23
N SER A 29 -11.65 3.46 30.28
CA SER A 29 -10.28 3.34 29.80
C SER A 29 -10.19 3.38 28.28
N PHE A 30 -9.17 4.05 27.76
CA PHE A 30 -8.84 4.08 26.33
C PHE A 30 -8.05 2.84 25.86
N ILE A 31 -8.02 1.75 26.63
CA ILE A 31 -7.20 0.57 26.32
C ILE A 31 -7.58 -0.10 24.98
N LEU A 32 -8.84 -0.03 24.54
CA LEU A 32 -9.22 -0.53 23.21
C LEU A 32 -8.71 0.39 22.09
N LEU A 33 -8.67 1.70 22.34
CA LEU A 33 -8.12 2.69 21.41
C LEU A 33 -6.61 2.52 21.27
N LEU A 34 -5.90 2.11 22.33
CA LEU A 34 -4.48 1.75 22.26
C LEU A 34 -4.22 0.66 21.21
N GLY A 35 -5.12 -0.34 21.14
CA GLY A 35 -5.09 -1.35 20.07
C GLY A 35 -5.17 -0.72 18.68
N GLY A 36 -6.11 0.21 18.47
CA GLY A 36 -6.21 0.94 17.21
C GLY A 36 -4.98 1.78 16.86
N VAL A 37 -4.41 2.48 17.85
CA VAL A 37 -3.18 3.27 17.70
C VAL A 37 -2.02 2.38 17.25
N PHE A 38 -1.79 1.25 17.93
CA PHE A 38 -0.74 0.31 17.55
C PHE A 38 -1.03 -0.46 16.27
N GLY A 39 -2.31 -0.61 15.92
CA GLY A 39 -2.75 -1.11 14.63
C GLY A 39 -2.29 -0.21 13.48
N ILE A 40 -2.41 1.12 13.58
CA ILE A 40 -1.97 2.04 12.50
C ILE A 40 -0.52 2.55 12.65
N LEU A 41 0.15 2.22 13.76
CA LEU A 41 1.46 2.78 14.10
C LEU A 41 2.56 2.46 13.07
N PRO A 42 2.70 1.24 12.51
CA PRO A 42 3.75 0.95 11.55
C PRO A 42 3.71 1.87 10.32
N ASP A 43 2.53 2.05 9.72
CA ASP A 43 2.32 3.00 8.61
C ASP A 43 2.58 4.44 9.06
N THR A 44 2.12 4.80 10.25
CA THR A 44 2.35 6.15 10.79
C THR A 44 3.85 6.44 10.91
N LEU A 45 4.64 5.47 11.38
CA LEU A 45 6.10 5.60 11.47
C LEU A 45 6.74 5.79 10.10
N ASP A 46 6.30 5.04 9.09
CA ASP A 46 6.81 5.20 7.73
C ASP A 46 6.48 6.56 7.13
N PHE A 47 5.19 6.93 7.12
CA PHE A 47 4.75 8.14 6.43
C PHE A 47 5.12 9.43 7.16
N LYS A 48 5.32 9.39 8.49
CA LYS A 48 5.68 10.57 9.30
C LYS A 48 7.17 10.66 9.61
N PHE A 49 7.92 9.57 9.57
CA PHE A 49 9.35 9.56 9.86
C PHE A 49 10.16 8.90 8.74
N GLY A 50 9.88 7.63 8.42
CA GLY A 50 10.66 6.85 7.45
C GLY A 50 10.87 7.57 6.12
N ARG A 51 9.80 8.15 5.58
CA ARG A 51 9.81 8.92 4.34
C ARG A 51 10.78 10.10 4.33
N TYR A 52 10.96 10.80 5.45
CA TYR A 52 11.83 11.98 5.51
C TYR A 52 13.30 11.63 5.73
N PHE A 53 13.59 10.36 6.06
CA PHE A 53 14.94 9.83 6.11
C PHE A 53 15.39 9.27 4.75
N ASP A 54 14.46 9.04 3.82
CA ASP A 54 14.75 8.72 2.42
C ASP A 54 15.32 9.96 1.73
N LYS A 55 16.53 9.86 1.20
CA LYS A 55 17.17 10.95 0.45
C LYS A 55 17.41 10.48 -0.97
N PRO A 56 16.60 10.92 -1.95
CA PRO A 56 16.78 10.50 -3.32
C PRO A 56 18.10 11.05 -3.87
N ASP A 57 18.78 10.24 -4.69
CA ASP A 57 19.93 10.70 -5.49
C ASP A 57 19.45 11.55 -6.67
N TYR A 58 18.26 11.22 -7.20
CA TYR A 58 17.62 11.95 -8.30
C TYR A 58 16.19 12.35 -7.96
N GLU A 59 15.83 13.57 -8.34
CA GLU A 59 14.45 14.03 -8.36
C GLU A 59 14.00 14.26 -9.80
N ILE A 60 12.86 13.66 -10.15
CA ILE A 60 12.21 13.87 -11.43
C ILE A 60 10.93 14.65 -11.17
N ASP A 61 11.00 15.94 -11.47
CA ASP A 61 9.89 16.89 -11.40
C ASP A 61 9.50 17.31 -12.82
N PRO A 62 8.44 16.74 -13.41
CA PRO A 62 8.02 17.09 -14.76
C PRO A 62 7.36 18.47 -14.80
N ASP A 63 7.60 19.21 -15.89
CA ASP A 63 6.99 20.52 -16.11
C ASP A 63 5.44 20.40 -16.13
N PRO A 64 4.71 21.24 -15.38
CA PRO A 64 3.25 21.20 -15.33
C PRO A 64 2.57 21.64 -16.62
N ASP A 65 3.20 22.52 -17.40
CA ASP A 65 2.63 23.10 -18.62
C ASP A 65 2.99 22.26 -19.87
N ASP A 66 4.20 21.69 -19.91
CA ASP A 66 4.65 20.81 -21.01
C ASP A 66 5.38 19.55 -20.49
N PRO A 67 4.64 18.58 -19.90
CA PRO A 67 5.26 17.37 -19.36
C PRO A 67 5.85 16.50 -20.48
N ASP A 68 7.17 16.24 -20.38
CA ASP A 68 7.89 15.42 -21.35
C ASP A 68 8.07 13.97 -20.86
N PRO A 69 7.32 12.98 -21.41
CA PRO A 69 7.48 11.58 -21.03
C PRO A 69 8.88 11.04 -21.37
N LYS A 70 9.55 11.58 -22.39
CA LYS A 70 10.88 11.14 -22.81
C LYS A 70 11.93 11.54 -21.80
N MET A 71 11.83 12.74 -21.23
CA MET A 71 12.68 13.19 -20.13
C MET A 71 12.55 12.26 -18.93
N ILE A 72 11.31 11.93 -18.52
CA ILE A 72 11.03 11.03 -17.38
C ILE A 72 11.64 9.64 -17.65
N ALA A 73 11.34 9.05 -18.81
CA ALA A 73 11.83 7.71 -19.18
C ALA A 73 13.37 7.67 -19.22
N LYS A 74 14.00 8.68 -19.83
CA LYS A 74 15.46 8.75 -19.96
C LYS A 74 16.15 8.88 -18.62
N LYS A 75 15.69 9.78 -17.74
CA LYS A 75 16.28 9.96 -16.40
C LYS A 75 16.16 8.69 -15.55
N LEU A 76 15.01 8.01 -15.60
CA LEU A 76 14.85 6.72 -14.92
C LEU A 76 15.80 5.65 -15.47
N ALA A 77 15.95 5.57 -16.80
CA ALA A 77 16.89 4.63 -17.40
C ALA A 77 18.35 4.97 -17.08
N GLU A 78 18.71 6.25 -17.02
CA GLU A 78 20.04 6.73 -16.61
C GLU A 78 20.35 6.32 -15.16
N ALA A 79 19.46 6.60 -14.22
CA ALA A 79 19.61 6.21 -12.82
C ALA A 79 19.74 4.68 -12.65
N ALA A 80 18.92 3.91 -13.38
CA ALA A 80 19.02 2.45 -13.39
C ALA A 80 20.36 1.94 -13.95
N ASN A 81 20.82 2.55 -15.06
CA ASN A 81 22.10 2.20 -15.67
C ASN A 81 23.28 2.58 -14.78
N GLU A 82 23.22 3.70 -14.07
CA GLU A 82 24.23 4.10 -13.09
C GLU A 82 24.32 3.11 -11.94
N ALA A 83 23.18 2.70 -11.37
CA ALA A 83 23.16 1.70 -10.30
C ALA A 83 23.81 0.38 -10.73
N TYR A 84 23.57 -0.04 -11.97
CA TYR A 84 24.18 -1.24 -12.51
C TYR A 84 25.69 -1.10 -12.75
N GLN A 85 26.13 0.02 -13.34
CA GLN A 85 27.53 0.27 -13.69
C GLN A 85 28.40 0.48 -12.45
N THR A 86 27.93 1.26 -11.48
CA THR A 86 28.67 1.59 -10.26
C THR A 86 28.55 0.50 -9.18
N GLY A 87 27.50 -0.33 -9.25
CA GLY A 87 27.13 -1.27 -8.20
C GLY A 87 26.58 -0.60 -6.93
N LYS A 88 26.47 0.73 -6.90
CA LYS A 88 25.88 1.46 -5.78
C LYS A 88 24.36 1.56 -5.98
N PRO A 89 23.55 1.42 -4.92
CA PRO A 89 22.12 1.66 -5.04
C PRO A 89 21.85 3.12 -5.42
N VAL A 90 20.89 3.35 -6.31
CA VAL A 90 20.45 4.68 -6.73
C VAL A 90 18.96 4.83 -6.44
N GLU A 91 18.59 5.91 -5.76
CA GLU A 91 17.22 6.23 -5.38
C GLU A 91 16.69 7.42 -6.19
N VAL A 92 15.47 7.28 -6.71
CA VAL A 92 14.81 8.28 -7.55
C VAL A 92 13.44 8.61 -6.99
N GLN A 93 13.18 9.90 -6.72
CA GLN A 93 11.86 10.40 -6.38
C GLN A 93 11.15 10.91 -7.64
N LEU A 94 9.93 10.43 -7.86
CA LEU A 94 9.03 10.92 -8.91
C LEU A 94 8.03 11.89 -8.31
N HIS A 95 8.06 13.16 -8.71
CA HIS A 95 7.10 14.16 -8.25
C HIS A 95 5.81 14.14 -9.06
N THR A 96 4.72 14.61 -8.46
CA THR A 96 3.44 14.72 -9.16
C THR A 96 3.35 16.02 -9.91
N ILE A 97 2.57 16.01 -10.99
CA ILE A 97 2.36 17.19 -11.83
C ILE A 97 1.10 17.90 -11.33
N LYS A 98 1.25 18.88 -10.44
CA LYS A 98 0.13 19.64 -9.88
C LYS A 98 -0.24 20.79 -10.82
N LEU A 99 -1.49 20.84 -11.26
CA LEU A 99 -2.00 21.88 -12.16
C LEU A 99 -2.79 22.97 -11.42
N SER A 100 -3.48 22.60 -10.34
CA SER A 100 -4.21 23.55 -9.49
C SER A 100 -4.32 23.05 -8.05
N ALA A 101 -5.06 23.76 -7.20
CA ALA A 101 -5.38 23.30 -5.85
C ALA A 101 -6.13 21.95 -5.83
N TYR A 102 -6.84 21.61 -6.90
CA TYR A 102 -7.73 20.44 -6.97
C TYR A 102 -7.42 19.49 -8.12
N THR A 103 -6.45 19.81 -8.99
CA THR A 103 -6.18 19.02 -10.19
C THR A 103 -4.70 18.70 -10.38
N TRP A 104 -4.46 17.50 -10.91
CA TRP A 104 -3.14 16.97 -11.25
C TRP A 104 -3.16 16.36 -12.64
N ARG A 105 -2.03 16.43 -13.36
CA ARG A 105 -1.80 15.61 -14.54
C ARG A 105 -1.31 14.24 -14.10
N ARG A 106 -2.09 13.20 -14.39
CA ARG A 106 -1.66 11.82 -14.15
C ARG A 106 -0.57 11.44 -15.14
N TYR A 107 0.41 10.68 -14.69
CA TYR A 107 1.27 9.88 -15.56
C TYR A 107 1.53 8.52 -14.92
N ALA A 108 1.99 7.57 -15.73
CA ALA A 108 2.33 6.23 -15.29
C ALA A 108 3.75 5.89 -15.68
N VAL A 109 4.43 5.15 -14.81
CA VAL A 109 5.76 4.60 -15.06
C VAL A 109 5.68 3.09 -14.88
N MET A 110 6.21 2.37 -15.85
CA MET A 110 6.32 0.92 -15.81
C MET A 110 7.72 0.49 -16.21
N PHE A 111 8.26 -0.49 -15.51
CA PHE A 111 9.52 -1.15 -15.87
C PHE A 111 9.18 -2.46 -16.56
N ASP A 112 9.47 -2.57 -17.84
CA ASP A 112 9.27 -3.79 -18.61
C ASP A 112 10.48 -4.70 -18.43
N THR A 113 10.28 -5.84 -17.76
CA THR A 113 11.34 -6.84 -17.50
C THR A 113 11.67 -7.72 -18.69
N ASN A 114 10.79 -7.81 -19.69
CA ASN A 114 11.02 -8.61 -20.90
C ASN A 114 11.91 -7.83 -21.86
N THR A 115 11.56 -6.57 -22.10
CA THR A 115 12.31 -5.72 -23.03
C THR A 115 13.35 -4.84 -22.36
N ASN A 116 13.47 -4.87 -21.03
CA ASN A 116 14.36 -4.00 -20.23
C ASN A 116 14.17 -2.51 -20.57
N ASN A 117 12.92 -2.06 -20.68
CA ASN A 117 12.58 -0.65 -20.95
C ASN A 117 11.87 -0.02 -19.77
N VAL A 118 12.09 1.27 -19.55
CA VAL A 118 11.16 2.11 -18.81
C VAL A 118 10.15 2.66 -19.80
N VAL A 119 8.86 2.47 -19.53
CA VAL A 119 7.76 3.01 -20.31
C VAL A 119 7.03 4.06 -19.47
N VAL A 120 6.82 5.22 -20.07
CA VAL A 120 6.12 6.34 -19.44
C VAL A 120 4.93 6.74 -20.31
N GLU A 121 3.77 6.88 -19.69
CA GLU A 121 2.55 7.40 -20.33
C GLU A 121 2.00 8.58 -19.53
N ILE A 122 1.85 9.73 -20.17
CA ILE A 122 1.09 10.87 -19.68
C ILE A 122 -0.40 10.60 -19.88
N GLY A 123 -1.16 10.68 -18.80
CA GLY A 123 -2.59 10.40 -18.75
C GLY A 123 -3.46 11.66 -18.63
N PRO A 124 -4.73 11.48 -18.20
CA PRO A 124 -5.67 12.59 -18.07
C PRO A 124 -5.32 13.51 -16.90
N ILE A 125 -5.96 14.67 -16.90
CA ILE A 125 -6.10 15.47 -15.68
C ILE A 125 -7.02 14.70 -14.74
N VAL A 126 -6.70 14.70 -13.45
CA VAL A 126 -7.51 14.09 -12.39
C VAL A 126 -7.80 15.10 -11.29
N SER A 127 -8.90 14.87 -10.57
CA SER A 127 -9.21 15.60 -9.34
C SER A 127 -8.41 15.08 -8.14
N THR A 128 -8.50 15.76 -6.99
CA THR A 128 -7.99 15.28 -5.68
C THR A 128 -8.53 13.89 -5.30
N SER A 129 -9.71 13.52 -5.80
CA SER A 129 -10.30 12.19 -5.59
C SER A 129 -9.82 11.16 -6.62
N GLN A 130 -8.82 11.51 -7.44
CA GLN A 130 -8.23 10.67 -8.48
C GLN A 130 -9.22 10.27 -9.59
N VAL A 131 -10.34 10.98 -9.69
CA VAL A 131 -11.32 10.83 -10.76
C VAL A 131 -10.80 11.56 -12.00
N PRO A 132 -10.67 10.89 -13.15
CA PRO A 132 -10.17 11.49 -14.39
C PRO A 132 -11.20 12.42 -15.02
N TYR A 133 -10.72 13.47 -15.69
CA TYR A 133 -11.48 14.30 -16.62
C TYR A 133 -11.26 13.76 -18.04
N PRO A 134 -12.23 13.04 -18.63
CA PRO A 134 -12.03 12.38 -19.93
C PRO A 134 -11.73 13.38 -21.04
N GLY A 135 -10.88 12.98 -22.00
CA GLY A 135 -10.53 13.79 -23.16
C GLY A 135 -9.47 14.87 -22.88
N THR A 136 -8.89 14.86 -21.68
CA THR A 136 -7.81 15.79 -21.32
C THR A 136 -6.43 15.20 -21.57
N GLU A 137 -6.33 13.91 -21.91
CA GLU A 137 -5.09 13.24 -22.30
C GLU A 137 -4.41 13.93 -23.50
N PRO A 138 -3.06 13.98 -23.54
CA PRO A 138 -2.35 14.44 -24.74
C PRO A 138 -2.74 13.58 -25.96
N GLN A 139 -3.13 14.23 -27.05
CA GLN A 139 -3.52 13.55 -28.29
C GLN A 139 -2.33 13.18 -29.17
N ASP A 140 -1.23 13.93 -29.05
CA ASP A 140 0.03 13.62 -29.74
C ASP A 140 0.73 12.47 -29.01
N GLU A 141 0.90 11.34 -29.69
CA GLU A 141 1.54 10.14 -29.15
C GLU A 141 2.96 10.41 -28.63
N LYS A 142 3.71 11.34 -29.25
CA LYS A 142 5.06 11.69 -28.79
C LYS A 142 5.07 12.47 -27.47
N LYS A 143 4.01 13.24 -27.21
CA LYS A 143 3.80 13.93 -25.93
C LYS A 143 3.10 13.05 -24.90
N ARG A 144 2.40 12.02 -25.36
CA ARG A 144 1.70 11.07 -24.52
C ARG A 144 2.63 10.00 -23.98
N ARG A 145 3.55 9.46 -24.80
CA ARG A 145 4.32 8.29 -24.43
C ARG A 145 5.78 8.38 -24.82
N ALA A 146 6.61 7.76 -23.99
CA ALA A 146 8.00 7.52 -24.33
C ALA A 146 8.52 6.25 -23.67
N LYS A 147 9.60 5.73 -24.24
CA LYS A 147 10.34 4.60 -23.71
C LYS A 147 11.83 4.89 -23.69
N ALA A 148 12.53 4.28 -22.74
CA ALA A 148 13.99 4.34 -22.64
C ALA A 148 14.55 2.98 -22.22
N LYS A 149 15.62 2.55 -22.89
CA LYS A 149 16.26 1.25 -22.66
C LYS A 149 17.16 1.27 -21.43
N ILE A 150 17.00 0.27 -20.57
CA ILE A 150 17.92 -0.08 -19.49
C ILE A 150 18.85 -1.19 -20.01
N LYS A 151 20.15 -1.03 -19.77
CA LYS A 151 21.20 -1.96 -20.26
C LYS A 151 21.23 -3.26 -19.47
N ALA A 152 20.83 -3.21 -18.21
CA ALA A 152 20.81 -4.35 -17.31
C ALA A 152 19.51 -5.15 -17.44
N LYS A 153 19.58 -6.46 -17.14
CA LYS A 153 18.38 -7.29 -16.97
C LYS A 153 17.63 -6.82 -15.73
N LEU A 154 16.34 -6.52 -15.88
CA LEU A 154 15.52 -6.05 -14.77
C LEU A 154 14.88 -7.21 -14.00
N SER A 155 14.73 -7.00 -12.69
CA SER A 155 13.80 -7.75 -11.85
C SER A 155 13.00 -6.77 -11.00
N GLN A 156 11.71 -7.02 -10.86
CA GLN A 156 10.83 -6.18 -10.05
C GLN A 156 9.83 -7.03 -9.30
N GLU A 157 9.44 -6.57 -8.12
CA GLU A 157 8.41 -7.23 -7.31
C GLU A 157 7.00 -6.90 -7.81
N LEU A 158 6.82 -5.68 -8.31
CA LEU A 158 5.57 -5.13 -8.80
C LEU A 158 5.61 -5.04 -10.33
N GLN A 159 5.02 -6.01 -11.02
CA GLN A 159 4.88 -6.00 -12.49
C GLN A 159 3.73 -5.12 -12.99
N LYS A 160 3.45 -4.01 -12.31
CA LYS A 160 2.36 -3.10 -12.67
C LYS A 160 2.87 -1.68 -12.83
N PRO A 161 2.30 -0.92 -13.78
CA PRO A 161 2.47 0.52 -13.83
C PRO A 161 2.22 1.16 -12.47
N SER A 162 3.17 1.97 -12.05
CA SER A 162 2.97 2.90 -10.95
C SER A 162 2.27 4.13 -11.49
N ILE A 163 1.06 4.40 -11.00
CA ILE A 163 0.28 5.57 -11.37
C ILE A 163 0.64 6.73 -10.43
N ILE A 164 1.10 7.84 -11.00
CA ILE A 164 1.50 9.06 -10.30
C ILE A 164 0.47 10.14 -10.62
N ASP A 165 -0.37 10.49 -9.65
CA ASP A 165 -1.52 11.37 -9.88
C ASP A 165 -1.94 12.26 -8.69
N ILE A 166 -1.35 12.10 -7.50
CA ILE A 166 -1.62 12.94 -6.31
C ILE A 166 -0.52 12.79 -5.24
N MET A 167 -0.50 13.71 -4.28
CA MET A 167 0.49 13.82 -3.20
C MET A 167 1.88 14.12 -3.78
N SER A 168 2.97 13.63 -3.18
CA SER A 168 4.32 13.92 -3.68
C SER A 168 4.91 12.82 -4.57
N GLY A 169 4.10 11.81 -4.94
CA GLY A 169 4.52 10.71 -5.82
C GLY A 169 5.47 9.69 -5.15
N PRO A 170 5.76 8.57 -5.84
CA PRO A 170 6.56 7.47 -5.29
C PRO A 170 8.06 7.68 -5.48
N SER A 171 8.86 7.03 -4.63
CA SER A 171 10.28 6.79 -4.89
C SER A 171 10.55 5.34 -5.33
N PHE A 172 11.61 5.18 -6.11
CA PHE A 172 12.13 3.89 -6.57
C PHE A 172 13.60 3.77 -6.20
N LYS A 173 14.03 2.56 -5.85
CA LYS A 173 15.44 2.22 -5.66
C LYS A 173 15.87 1.19 -6.67
N PHE A 174 16.96 1.48 -7.37
CA PHE A 174 17.64 0.55 -8.26
C PHE A 174 18.82 -0.05 -7.51
N GLU A 175 18.84 -1.38 -7.36
CA GLU A 175 19.91 -2.07 -6.63
C GLU A 175 20.42 -3.26 -7.45
N ARG A 176 21.73 -3.32 -7.67
CA ARG A 176 22.34 -4.45 -8.39
C ARG A 176 22.41 -5.68 -7.50
N LYS A 177 21.83 -6.79 -7.95
CA LYS A 177 21.93 -8.13 -7.33
C LYS A 177 22.54 -9.09 -8.34
N GLY A 178 23.87 -9.22 -8.32
CA GLY A 178 24.62 -10.00 -9.32
C GLY A 178 24.51 -9.37 -10.71
N ASP A 179 23.97 -10.11 -11.68
CA ASP A 179 23.79 -9.66 -13.06
C ASP A 179 22.42 -9.02 -13.34
N VAL A 180 21.58 -8.94 -12.31
CA VAL A 180 20.23 -8.41 -12.40
C VAL A 180 20.14 -7.09 -11.63
N LEU A 181 19.38 -6.15 -12.15
CA LEU A 181 19.02 -4.91 -11.46
C LEU A 181 17.62 -5.04 -10.86
N GLU A 182 17.56 -5.01 -9.53
CA GLU A 182 16.29 -5.07 -8.79
C GLU A 182 15.70 -3.66 -8.67
N VAL A 183 14.42 -3.52 -9.05
CA VAL A 183 13.63 -2.29 -8.90
C VAL A 183 12.75 -2.44 -7.67
N LYS A 184 13.05 -1.65 -6.63
CA LYS A 184 12.30 -1.63 -5.36
C LYS A 184 11.38 -0.40 -5.32
N PHE A 185 10.09 -0.64 -5.14
CA PHE A 185 9.08 0.41 -4.98
C PHE A 185 9.03 0.89 -3.53
N LEU A 186 9.02 2.22 -3.34
CA LEU A 186 8.97 2.92 -2.05
C LEU A 186 10.00 2.39 -1.04
N PRO A 187 11.31 2.46 -1.29
CA PRO A 187 12.38 1.79 -0.51
C PRO A 187 12.33 2.02 1.02
N TRP A 188 11.85 3.17 1.47
CA TRP A 188 11.67 3.53 2.88
C TRP A 188 10.46 2.86 3.57
N HIS A 189 9.42 2.53 2.82
CA HIS A 189 8.17 1.99 3.38
C HIS A 189 8.34 0.51 3.76
N ARG A 190 7.70 0.04 4.83
CA ARG A 190 7.70 -1.37 5.29
C ARG A 190 9.07 -1.98 5.54
N GLN A 191 9.99 -1.13 5.98
CA GLN A 191 11.32 -1.54 6.44
C GLN A 191 11.28 -1.79 7.94
N TRP A 192 12.05 -1.02 8.71
CA TRP A 192 12.23 -1.20 10.16
C TRP A 192 10.93 -1.10 10.95
N SER A 193 10.00 -0.23 10.53
CA SER A 193 8.70 -0.03 11.19
C SER A 193 7.77 -1.24 11.09
N HIS A 194 7.98 -2.12 10.11
CA HIS A 194 7.14 -3.30 9.85
C HIS A 194 7.84 -4.59 10.32
N SER A 195 8.49 -4.50 11.48
CA SER A 195 9.18 -5.61 12.12
C SER A 195 8.53 -6.01 13.44
N PHE A 196 8.38 -7.32 13.65
CA PHE A 196 7.94 -7.86 14.94
C PHE A 196 8.90 -7.51 16.07
N THR A 197 10.20 -7.40 15.79
CA THR A 197 11.21 -6.99 16.78
C THR A 197 10.94 -5.57 17.26
N VAL A 198 10.71 -4.63 16.33
CA VAL A 198 10.38 -3.23 16.68
C VAL A 198 9.04 -3.17 17.42
N GLY A 199 8.03 -3.91 16.95
CA GLY A 199 6.74 -4.03 17.62
C GLY A 199 6.88 -4.54 19.07
N ALA A 200 7.70 -5.57 19.31
CA ALA A 200 7.95 -6.12 20.63
C ALA A 200 8.65 -5.12 21.56
N LEU A 201 9.63 -4.36 21.06
CA LEU A 201 10.32 -3.33 21.84
C LEU A 201 9.37 -2.20 22.24
N LEU A 202 8.56 -1.68 21.31
CA LEU A 202 7.58 -0.64 21.59
C LEU A 202 6.50 -1.13 22.57
N ALA A 203 6.02 -2.36 22.38
CA ALA A 203 5.06 -3.00 23.27
C ALA A 203 5.63 -3.21 24.68
N LEU A 204 6.90 -3.56 24.82
CA LEU A 204 7.56 -3.68 26.11
C LEU A 204 7.59 -2.33 26.84
N LEU A 205 7.93 -1.25 26.14
CA LEU A 205 7.90 0.11 26.72
C LEU A 205 6.50 0.50 27.19
N VAL A 206 5.48 0.24 26.36
CA VAL A 206 4.08 0.45 26.76
C VAL A 206 3.72 -0.41 27.97
N GLY A 207 4.15 -1.67 27.99
CA GLY A 207 3.91 -2.59 29.11
C GLY A 207 4.51 -2.12 30.43
N ILE A 208 5.69 -1.49 30.38
CA ILE A 208 6.36 -0.91 31.55
C ILE A 208 5.60 0.32 32.06
N ILE A 209 5.13 1.19 31.16
CA ILE A 209 4.52 2.47 31.53
C ILE A 209 3.04 2.30 31.93
N PHE A 210 2.28 1.51 31.17
CA PHE A 210 0.82 1.41 31.26
C PHE A 210 0.34 0.03 31.74
N GLY A 211 1.26 -0.87 32.06
CA GLY A 211 0.96 -2.20 32.58
C GLY A 211 0.96 -3.31 31.53
N LYS A 212 1.13 -4.55 32.00
CA LYS A 212 1.34 -5.74 31.15
C LYS A 212 0.28 -5.91 30.06
N LEU A 213 -1.00 -5.71 30.38
CA LEU A 213 -2.10 -5.88 29.42
C LEU A 213 -2.00 -4.88 28.26
N ALA A 214 -1.67 -3.62 28.55
CA ALA A 214 -1.47 -2.59 27.53
C ALA A 214 -0.32 -2.98 26.57
N GLY A 215 0.80 -3.47 27.11
CA GLY A 215 1.92 -3.95 26.29
C GLY A 215 1.53 -5.13 25.38
N VAL A 216 0.80 -6.11 25.90
CA VAL A 216 0.33 -7.26 25.09
C VAL A 216 -0.61 -6.81 23.97
N ILE A 217 -1.58 -5.93 24.27
CA ILE A 217 -2.52 -5.40 23.26
C ILE A 217 -1.76 -4.63 22.18
N SER A 218 -0.82 -3.77 22.57
CA SER A 218 0.06 -3.05 21.66
C SER A 218 0.83 -3.99 20.74
N PHE A 219 1.43 -5.06 21.28
CA PHE A 219 2.16 -6.02 20.45
C PHE A 219 1.23 -6.74 19.46
N VAL A 220 0.10 -7.26 19.93
CA VAL A 220 -0.82 -8.03 19.08
C VAL A 220 -1.38 -7.15 17.96
N ALA A 221 -1.79 -5.91 18.27
CA ALA A 221 -2.30 -4.99 17.25
C ALA A 221 -1.23 -4.64 16.20
N PHE A 222 0.00 -4.34 16.64
CA PHE A 222 1.12 -4.05 15.76
C PHE A 222 1.49 -5.26 14.89
N ALA A 223 1.51 -6.47 15.48
CA ALA A 223 1.78 -7.70 14.77
C ALA A 223 0.70 -8.00 13.72
N LEU A 224 -0.57 -7.76 14.03
CA LEU A 224 -1.66 -7.92 13.08
C LEU A 224 -1.56 -6.96 11.90
N HIS A 225 -1.14 -5.71 12.12
CA HIS A 225 -0.83 -4.80 11.00
C HIS A 225 0.19 -5.42 10.04
N ILE A 226 1.31 -5.92 10.57
CA ILE A 226 2.36 -6.54 9.75
C ILE A 226 1.81 -7.75 9.00
N ILE A 227 1.04 -8.62 9.68
CA ILE A 227 0.43 -9.81 9.07
C ILE A 227 -0.54 -9.42 7.96
N GLU A 228 -1.41 -8.43 8.19
CA GLU A 228 -2.34 -7.91 7.18
C GLU A 228 -1.60 -7.41 5.94
N ASP A 229 -0.46 -6.78 6.12
CA ASP A 229 0.34 -6.27 5.03
C ASP A 229 1.11 -7.34 4.26
N LEU A 230 1.35 -8.51 4.86
CA LEU A 230 1.82 -9.70 4.15
C LEU A 230 0.79 -10.27 3.18
N PHE A 231 -0.52 -9.98 3.32
CA PHE A 231 -1.51 -10.33 2.30
C PHE A 231 -1.43 -9.42 1.06
N GLY A 232 -0.70 -8.29 1.16
CA GLY A 232 -0.49 -7.34 0.08
C GLY A 232 0.59 -7.75 -0.92
N PHE A 233 1.02 -6.81 -1.75
CA PHE A 233 2.07 -7.01 -2.76
C PHE A 233 3.48 -6.72 -2.21
N MET A 234 3.62 -5.69 -1.37
CA MET A 234 4.93 -5.22 -0.89
C MET A 234 5.50 -6.05 0.28
N GLY A 235 4.64 -6.70 1.08
CA GLY A 235 5.07 -7.42 2.28
C GLY A 235 5.70 -6.49 3.33
N GLY A 236 6.84 -6.88 3.92
CA GLY A 236 7.56 -6.09 4.93
C GLY A 236 8.82 -6.75 5.48
N ASN A 237 9.67 -6.02 6.21
CA ASN A 237 10.89 -6.55 6.85
C ASN A 237 10.61 -7.07 8.27
N LEU A 238 10.33 -8.37 8.38
CA LEU A 238 9.74 -8.98 9.58
C LEU A 238 10.65 -8.95 10.82
N ILE A 239 11.97 -9.01 10.65
CA ILE A 239 12.94 -9.18 11.77
C ILE A 239 14.06 -8.14 11.77
N TYR A 240 13.82 -6.93 11.29
CA TYR A 240 14.76 -5.81 11.46
C TYR A 240 15.23 -5.67 12.93
N PRO A 241 16.50 -5.36 13.22
CA PRO A 241 17.60 -5.08 12.28
C PRO A 241 18.39 -6.32 11.82
N ILE A 242 17.94 -7.53 12.14
CA ILE A 242 18.64 -8.78 11.77
C ILE A 242 18.67 -8.92 10.24
N THR A 243 17.55 -8.64 9.58
CA THR A 243 17.45 -8.55 8.12
C THR A 243 17.24 -7.11 7.67
N ARG A 244 17.73 -6.80 6.46
CA ARG A 244 17.50 -5.49 5.80
C ARG A 244 16.60 -5.58 4.57
N ASP A 245 16.35 -6.79 4.07
CA ASP A 245 15.48 -7.02 2.93
C ASP A 245 14.03 -7.28 3.38
N ARG A 246 13.08 -6.91 2.53
CA ARG A 246 11.66 -7.19 2.76
C ARG A 246 11.35 -8.64 2.41
N THR A 247 10.49 -9.26 3.19
CA THR A 247 9.78 -10.46 2.78
C THR A 247 8.64 -10.05 1.85
N ARG A 248 8.51 -10.75 0.71
CA ARG A 248 7.44 -10.51 -0.27
C ARG A 248 6.08 -10.84 0.30
N GLY A 249 5.08 -10.05 -0.09
CA GLY A 249 3.68 -10.34 0.25
C GLY A 249 3.09 -11.44 -0.64
N ALA A 250 1.97 -12.02 -0.18
CA ALA A 250 1.25 -13.10 -0.82
C ALA A 250 0.43 -12.67 -2.06
N LYS A 251 0.34 -11.35 -2.33
CA LYS A 251 -0.35 -10.78 -3.50
C LYS A 251 -1.86 -11.12 -3.56
N LEU A 252 -2.49 -11.30 -2.41
CA LEU A 252 -3.90 -11.71 -2.30
C LEU A 252 -4.86 -10.51 -2.33
N ILE A 253 -4.49 -9.40 -1.69
CA ILE A 253 -5.36 -8.22 -1.56
C ILE A 253 -4.62 -6.95 -2.02
N LYS A 254 -5.26 -6.18 -2.91
CA LYS A 254 -4.77 -4.85 -3.29
C LYS A 254 -5.12 -3.84 -2.20
N ALA A 255 -4.17 -2.99 -1.81
CA ALA A 255 -4.44 -1.89 -0.89
C ALA A 255 -5.51 -0.91 -1.43
N SER A 256 -5.62 -0.78 -2.75
CA SER A 256 -6.64 0.05 -3.41
C SER A 256 -8.02 -0.59 -3.50
N SER A 257 -8.20 -1.88 -3.15
CA SER A 257 -9.49 -2.58 -3.29
C SER A 257 -10.55 -2.01 -2.34
N PRO A 258 -11.58 -1.29 -2.82
CA PRO A 258 -12.59 -0.72 -1.94
C PRO A 258 -13.36 -1.82 -1.20
N LEU A 259 -13.74 -2.89 -1.90
CA LEU A 259 -14.43 -4.04 -1.35
C LEU A 259 -13.59 -4.75 -0.27
N GLY A 260 -12.30 -4.98 -0.55
CA GLY A 260 -11.39 -5.64 0.42
C GLY A 260 -11.24 -4.83 1.71
N ASN A 261 -10.98 -3.53 1.60
CA ASN A 261 -10.86 -2.65 2.76
C ASN A 261 -12.19 -2.58 3.56
N PHE A 262 -13.33 -2.47 2.85
CA PHE A 262 -14.65 -2.44 3.48
C PHE A 262 -14.94 -3.73 4.25
N LEU A 263 -14.71 -4.90 3.63
CA LEU A 263 -14.98 -6.19 4.25
C LEU A 263 -14.15 -6.41 5.52
N VAL A 264 -12.89 -5.99 5.55
CA VAL A 264 -12.05 -6.12 6.76
C VAL A 264 -12.51 -5.17 7.87
N VAL A 265 -12.85 -3.92 7.54
CA VAL A 265 -13.41 -2.99 8.53
C VAL A 265 -14.75 -3.50 9.06
N TYR A 266 -15.61 -4.00 8.18
CA TYR A 266 -16.89 -4.59 8.56
C TYR A 266 -16.72 -5.82 9.44
N ALA A 267 -15.81 -6.75 9.08
CA ALA A 267 -15.45 -7.88 9.90
C ALA A 267 -14.96 -7.45 11.29
N SER A 268 -14.12 -6.41 11.36
CA SER A 268 -13.63 -5.83 12.61
C SER A 268 -14.77 -5.33 13.48
N ILE A 269 -15.74 -4.60 12.91
CA ILE A 269 -16.93 -4.13 13.63
C ILE A 269 -17.76 -5.30 14.16
N VAL A 270 -18.00 -6.33 13.34
CA VAL A 270 -18.74 -7.53 13.75
C VAL A 270 -18.03 -8.24 14.90
N ILE A 271 -16.70 -8.38 14.84
CA ILE A 271 -15.89 -8.97 15.91
C ILE A 271 -15.94 -8.12 17.19
N ILE A 272 -15.85 -6.79 17.08
CA ILE A 272 -15.94 -5.87 18.20
C ILE A 272 -17.27 -6.05 18.91
N ILE A 273 -18.39 -5.97 18.18
CA ILE A 273 -19.74 -6.12 18.75
C ILE A 273 -19.90 -7.49 19.42
N PHE A 274 -19.42 -8.56 18.77
CA PHE A 274 -19.45 -9.90 19.33
C PHE A 274 -18.73 -9.98 20.68
N ASN A 275 -17.48 -9.48 20.74
CA ASN A 275 -16.66 -9.54 21.94
C ASN A 275 -17.19 -8.62 23.04
N LEU A 276 -17.68 -7.42 22.71
CA LEU A 276 -18.33 -6.54 23.68
C LEU A 276 -19.55 -7.21 24.31
N ASN A 277 -20.38 -7.89 23.50
CA ASN A 277 -21.51 -8.66 24.03
C ASN A 277 -21.06 -9.85 24.88
N ARG A 278 -20.07 -10.61 24.40
CA ARG A 278 -19.56 -11.82 25.07
C ARG A 278 -18.96 -11.52 26.44
N PHE A 279 -18.27 -10.39 26.58
CA PHE A 279 -17.61 -9.99 27.83
C PHE A 279 -18.45 -9.01 28.66
N SER A 280 -19.66 -8.66 28.23
CA SER A 280 -20.61 -7.87 29.00
C SER A 280 -21.12 -8.67 30.20
N ALA A 281 -21.40 -7.98 31.31
CA ALA A 281 -22.09 -8.56 32.47
C ALA A 281 -23.50 -9.06 32.11
N ASN A 282 -24.16 -8.40 31.14
CA ASN A 282 -25.48 -8.76 30.65
C ASN A 282 -25.44 -8.88 29.11
N PRO A 283 -25.07 -10.04 28.56
CA PRO A 283 -25.09 -10.28 27.12
C PRO A 283 -26.52 -10.22 26.57
N VAL A 284 -26.74 -9.40 25.54
CA VAL A 284 -28.05 -9.26 24.86
C VAL A 284 -28.16 -10.12 23.61
N ILE A 285 -27.02 -10.45 22.99
CA ILE A 285 -26.93 -11.38 21.85
C ILE A 285 -26.73 -12.77 22.42
N THR A 286 -27.76 -13.61 22.32
CA THR A 286 -27.80 -14.96 22.92
C THR A 286 -27.64 -16.08 21.91
N ILE A 287 -27.55 -15.76 20.61
CA ILE A 287 -27.34 -16.76 19.57
C ILE A 287 -25.91 -17.34 19.62
N PRO A 288 -25.71 -18.61 19.21
CA PRO A 288 -24.39 -19.20 19.15
C PRO A 288 -23.43 -18.44 18.21
N TRP A 289 -22.14 -18.46 18.53
CA TRP A 289 -21.12 -17.69 17.80
C TRP A 289 -21.13 -17.96 16.28
N TYR A 290 -21.30 -19.22 15.86
CA TYR A 290 -21.30 -19.57 14.44
C TYR A 290 -22.50 -18.97 13.71
N LEU A 291 -23.67 -18.93 14.36
CA LEU A 291 -24.87 -18.34 13.80
C LEU A 291 -24.75 -16.80 13.75
N TYR A 292 -24.13 -16.22 14.78
CA TYR A 292 -23.82 -14.80 14.81
C TYR A 292 -22.95 -14.40 13.62
N PHE A 293 -21.79 -15.05 13.42
CA PHE A 293 -20.89 -14.70 12.31
C PHE A 293 -21.51 -15.06 10.95
N PHE A 294 -22.33 -16.11 10.88
CA PHE A 294 -23.04 -16.44 9.64
C PHE A 294 -24.01 -15.32 9.24
N ILE A 295 -24.84 -14.84 10.18
CA ILE A 295 -25.83 -13.79 9.93
C ILE A 295 -25.17 -12.41 9.76
N MET A 296 -24.23 -12.06 10.63
CA MET A 296 -23.66 -10.72 10.71
C MET A 296 -22.49 -10.50 9.76
N PHE A 297 -21.84 -11.55 9.28
CA PHE A 297 -20.71 -11.41 8.36
C PHE A 297 -20.89 -12.19 7.07
N VAL A 298 -21.10 -13.51 7.13
CA VAL A 298 -21.11 -14.36 5.91
C VAL A 298 -22.23 -13.95 4.96
N ILE A 299 -23.46 -13.77 5.44
CA ILE A 299 -24.60 -13.36 4.60
C ILE A 299 -24.36 -11.96 3.99
N PRO A 300 -24.09 -10.89 4.77
CA PRO A 300 -23.84 -9.55 4.22
C PRO A 300 -22.65 -9.50 3.27
N ALA A 301 -21.54 -10.16 3.60
CA ALA A 301 -20.36 -10.21 2.75
C ALA A 301 -20.65 -10.95 1.44
N GLY A 302 -21.38 -12.07 1.50
CA GLY A 302 -21.81 -12.84 0.33
C GLY A 302 -22.73 -12.02 -0.58
N ILE A 303 -23.73 -11.33 0.00
CA ILE A 303 -24.63 -10.43 -0.75
C ILE A 303 -23.81 -9.31 -1.42
N LEU A 304 -22.92 -8.65 -0.68
CA LEU A 304 -22.09 -7.58 -1.22
C LEU A 304 -21.18 -8.08 -2.35
N TYR A 305 -20.59 -9.26 -2.19
CA TYR A 305 -19.77 -9.89 -3.23
C TYR A 305 -20.60 -10.16 -4.49
N LEU A 306 -21.80 -10.75 -4.36
CA LEU A 306 -22.71 -11.00 -5.48
C LEU A 306 -23.14 -9.71 -6.18
N ILE A 307 -23.51 -8.67 -5.42
CA ILE A 307 -23.85 -7.35 -5.96
C ILE A 307 -22.65 -6.75 -6.69
N SER A 308 -21.46 -6.82 -6.11
CA SER A 308 -20.25 -6.26 -6.74
C SER A 308 -19.90 -6.94 -8.06
N GLY A 309 -20.12 -8.26 -8.14
CA GLY A 309 -19.96 -9.03 -9.37
C GLY A 309 -21.03 -8.69 -10.42
N PHE A 310 -22.28 -8.56 -10.00
CA PHE A 310 -23.40 -8.25 -10.90
C PHE A 310 -23.32 -6.83 -11.48
N PHE A 311 -23.00 -5.84 -10.66
CA PHE A 311 -22.93 -4.46 -11.10
C PHE A 311 -21.61 -4.08 -11.76
N ARG A 312 -20.64 -5.00 -11.86
CA ARG A 312 -19.24 -4.74 -12.27
C ARG A 312 -18.85 -3.34 -11.83
N ILE A 313 -18.77 -3.12 -10.51
CA ILE A 313 -18.39 -1.81 -9.97
C ILE A 313 -17.00 -1.49 -10.52
N LYS A 314 -16.97 -0.80 -11.68
CA LYS A 314 -15.76 -0.45 -12.38
C LYS A 314 -14.99 0.51 -11.50
N ASP A 315 -13.67 0.38 -11.51
CA ASP A 315 -12.81 1.35 -10.86
C ASP A 315 -13.03 2.73 -11.51
N ILE A 316 -13.78 3.59 -10.83
CA ILE A 316 -14.16 4.94 -11.29
C ILE A 316 -12.91 5.83 -11.48
N THR A 317 -11.77 5.41 -10.94
CA THR A 317 -10.52 6.18 -11.03
C THR A 317 -9.82 6.08 -12.39
N GLY A 318 -10.26 5.20 -13.30
CA GLY A 318 -9.63 5.02 -14.62
C GLY A 318 -8.20 4.44 -14.57
N ARG A 319 -7.72 4.03 -13.38
CA ARG A 319 -6.38 3.46 -13.18
C ARG A 319 -6.27 2.08 -13.81
N GLU A 320 -7.31 1.25 -13.71
CA GLU A 320 -7.33 -0.08 -14.33
C GLU A 320 -7.32 0.01 -15.85
N GLU A 321 -8.00 0.99 -16.46
CA GLU A 321 -7.96 1.20 -17.91
C GLU A 321 -6.57 1.61 -18.40
N MET A 322 -5.92 2.57 -17.72
CA MET A 322 -4.55 2.96 -18.05
C MET A 322 -3.57 1.80 -17.84
N THR A 323 -3.73 1.05 -16.75
CA THR A 323 -2.94 -0.15 -16.47
C THR A 323 -3.11 -1.21 -17.55
N ALA A 324 -4.36 -1.51 -17.92
CA ALA A 324 -4.69 -2.51 -18.94
C ALA A 324 -4.10 -2.12 -20.29
N ARG A 325 -4.25 -0.87 -20.73
CA ARG A 325 -3.64 -0.38 -21.98
C ARG A 325 -2.12 -0.55 -22.00
N MET A 326 -1.44 -0.17 -20.92
CA MET A 326 0.01 -0.34 -20.83
C MET A 326 0.44 -1.82 -20.81
N MET A 327 -0.37 -2.72 -20.25
CA MET A 327 -0.08 -4.16 -20.23
C MET A 327 -0.40 -4.85 -21.56
N GLU A 328 -1.53 -4.53 -22.21
CA GLU A 328 -1.97 -5.09 -23.49
C GLU A 328 -0.97 -4.75 -24.61
N GLU A 329 -0.55 -3.49 -24.71
CA GLU A 329 0.47 -3.09 -25.70
C GLU A 329 1.83 -3.74 -25.44
N MET A 330 2.16 -4.06 -24.18
CA MET A 330 3.38 -4.82 -23.90
C MET A 330 3.30 -6.25 -24.42
N ASP A 331 2.14 -6.88 -24.31
CA ASP A 331 1.94 -8.24 -24.82
C ASP A 331 2.00 -8.23 -26.35
N GLU A 332 1.38 -7.24 -27.01
CA GLU A 332 1.49 -7.05 -28.47
C GLU A 332 2.96 -6.84 -28.92
N ILE A 333 3.73 -6.03 -28.17
CA ILE A 333 5.15 -5.81 -28.46
C ILE A 333 5.98 -7.07 -28.17
N ASN A 334 5.64 -7.88 -27.18
CA ASN A 334 6.37 -9.13 -26.93
C ASN A 334 6.10 -10.15 -28.05
N GLU A 335 4.90 -10.14 -28.66
CA GLU A 335 4.56 -10.99 -29.80
C GLU A 335 5.25 -10.55 -31.11
N GLU A 336 5.51 -9.25 -31.32
CA GLU A 336 6.21 -8.75 -32.52
C GLU A 336 7.73 -9.06 -32.52
N TYR A 337 8.30 -9.42 -31.35
CA TYR A 337 9.74 -9.69 -31.17
C TYR A 337 10.06 -11.12 -30.71
N MET A 338 9.06 -12.02 -30.73
CA MET A 338 9.23 -13.49 -30.67
C MET A 338 9.12 -14.08 -32.07
#